data_AF-A0A5P9EZU2-F1
#
_entry.id   AF-A0A5P9EZU2-F1
#
_cell.length_a   1.000
_cell.length_b   1.000
_cell.length_c   1.000
_cell.angle_alpha   90.00
_cell.angle_beta   90.00
_cell.angle_gamma   90.00
#
_symmetry.space_group_name_H-M   'P 1'
#
loop_
_entity.id
_entity.type
_entity.pdbx_description
1 polymer ?
#
loop_
_entity_poly.entity_id
_entity_poly.type
_entity_poly.pdbx_seq_one_letter_code
_entity_poly.pdbx_strand_id
1 'polypeptide(L)'
;MKHRDGSMGAPAIRGFIGALREGDSGLFVSTGGFTREARYEADRSTFPLTLVDLDDLADLIVNHYESFVLEGRALMPLVRIYWSVD
;
A
#
# COMPACT_ATOMS: atom_id res chain seq x y z
N MET A 1 0.45 -15.67 -7.47
CA MET A 1 -0.15 -14.33 -7.27
C MET A 1 -1.66 -14.44 -7.50
N LYS A 2 -2.49 -13.96 -6.58
CA LYS A 2 -3.93 -13.77 -6.87
C LYS A 2 -4.10 -12.37 -7.45
N HIS A 3 -4.04 -12.24 -8.77
CA HIS A 3 -4.59 -11.06 -9.45
C HIS A 3 -6.11 -11.12 -9.25
N ARG A 4 -6.67 -10.12 -8.57
CA ARG A 4 -8.11 -9.99 -8.42
C ARG A 4 -8.49 -8.66 -9.07
N ASP A 5 -9.24 -8.73 -10.15
CA ASP A 5 -9.79 -7.55 -10.81
C ASP A 5 -10.84 -6.93 -9.87
N GLY A 6 -10.50 -5.79 -9.28
CA GLY A 6 -11.40 -4.99 -8.44
C GLY A 6 -10.86 -4.65 -7.06
N SER A 7 -11.38 -3.58 -6.49
CA SER A 7 -10.98 -3.08 -5.17
C SER A 7 -11.30 -4.08 -4.05
N MET A 8 -10.42 -4.11 -3.05
CA MET A 8 -10.59 -4.97 -1.88
C MET A 8 -11.75 -4.49 -1.02
N GLY A 9 -12.68 -5.39 -0.73
CA GLY A 9 -13.82 -5.12 0.15
C GLY A 9 -13.54 -5.49 1.61
N ALA A 10 -14.43 -5.03 2.49
CA ALA A 10 -14.42 -5.26 3.94
C ALA A 10 -14.16 -6.72 4.39
N PRO A 11 -14.68 -7.78 3.72
CA PRO A 11 -14.40 -9.16 4.15
C PRO A 11 -12.91 -9.53 4.13
N ALA A 12 -12.13 -9.00 3.18
CA ALA A 12 -10.70 -9.26 3.11
C ALA A 12 -9.96 -8.60 4.28
N ILE A 13 -10.34 -7.38 4.62
CA ILE A 13 -9.74 -6.62 5.73
C ILE A 13 -10.07 -7.27 7.07
N ARG A 14 -11.32 -7.67 7.32
CA ARG A 14 -11.69 -8.40 8.54
C ARG A 14 -10.94 -9.73 8.68
N GLY A 15 -10.78 -10.47 7.58
CA GLY A 15 -10.00 -11.71 7.58
C GLY A 15 -8.54 -11.48 7.96
N PHE A 16 -7.95 -10.38 7.49
CA PHE A 16 -6.59 -9.98 7.86
C PHE A 16 -6.48 -9.55 9.33
N ILE A 17 -7.39 -8.68 9.80
CA ILE A 17 -7.46 -8.25 11.21
C ILE A 17 -7.58 -9.45 12.15
N GLY A 18 -8.40 -10.45 11.79
CA GLY A 18 -8.58 -11.66 12.59
C GLY A 18 -7.32 -12.54 12.70
N ALA A 19 -6.31 -12.31 11.86
CA ALA A 19 -5.03 -13.00 11.94
C ALA A 19 -3.99 -12.26 12.81
N LEU A 20 -4.22 -10.99 13.14
CA LEU A 20 -3.33 -10.18 13.98
C LEU A 20 -3.48 -10.56 15.45
N ARG A 21 -2.37 -10.44 16.19
CA ARG A 21 -2.30 -10.65 17.65
C ARG A 21 -2.00 -9.34 18.37
N GLU A 22 -2.21 -9.34 19.69
CA GLU A 22 -1.89 -8.20 20.53
C GLU A 22 -0.41 -7.81 20.39
N GLY A 23 -0.17 -6.53 20.08
CA GLY A 23 1.17 -6.00 19.79
C GLY A 23 1.55 -6.01 18.30
N ASP A 24 0.82 -6.70 17.43
CA ASP A 24 1.09 -6.68 15.99
C ASP A 24 0.67 -5.35 15.35
N SER A 25 1.36 -4.99 14.26
CA SER A 25 0.93 -3.95 13.32
C SER A 25 0.76 -4.57 11.93
N GLY A 26 -0.34 -4.24 11.27
CA GLY A 26 -0.70 -4.77 9.96
C GLY A 26 -0.39 -3.81 8.82
N LEU A 27 0.12 -4.33 7.71
CA LEU A 27 0.22 -3.64 6.43
C LEU A 27 -0.48 -4.48 5.36
N PHE A 28 -1.54 -3.95 4.77
CA PHE A 28 -2.26 -4.62 3.68
C PHE A 28 -2.04 -3.87 2.37
N VAL A 29 -1.44 -4.54 1.38
CA VAL A 29 -1.12 -3.95 0.08
C VAL A 29 -2.05 -4.50 -1.01
N SER A 30 -2.62 -3.63 -1.84
CA SER A 30 -3.53 -4.02 -2.94
C SER A 30 -3.35 -3.14 -4.17
N THR A 31 -3.07 -3.74 -5.34
CA THR A 31 -2.97 -2.99 -6.61
C THR A 31 -4.33 -2.55 -7.17
N GLY A 32 -5.44 -3.10 -6.66
CA GLY A 32 -6.81 -2.75 -7.08
C GLY A 32 -7.48 -1.68 -6.21
N GLY A 33 -6.78 -1.15 -5.21
CA GLY A 33 -7.35 -0.24 -4.22
C GLY A 33 -8.27 -0.92 -3.20
N PHE A 34 -9.01 -0.10 -2.46
CA PHE A 34 -9.90 -0.51 -1.38
C PHE A 34 -11.26 0.17 -1.50
N THR A 35 -12.35 -0.55 -1.21
CA THR A 35 -13.67 0.08 -1.11
C THR A 35 -13.75 0.95 0.15
N ARG A 36 -14.71 1.87 0.19
CA ARG A 36 -14.94 2.71 1.37
C ARG A 36 -15.22 1.90 2.63
N GLU A 37 -15.96 0.80 2.50
CA GLU A 37 -16.28 -0.11 3.60
C GLU A 37 -15.03 -0.87 4.08
N ALA A 38 -14.08 -1.16 3.19
CA ALA A 38 -12.80 -1.75 3.56
C ALA A 38 -11.92 -0.76 4.34
N ARG A 39 -11.85 0.51 3.90
CA ARG A 39 -11.17 1.57 4.64
C ARG A 39 -11.81 1.78 6.01
N TYR A 40 -13.14 1.85 6.07
CA TYR A 40 -13.87 1.96 7.33
C TYR A 40 -13.57 0.82 8.30
N GLU A 41 -13.45 -0.42 7.83
CA GLU A 41 -13.06 -1.55 8.69
C GLU A 41 -11.62 -1.46 9.19
N ALA A 42 -10.71 -0.96 8.37
CA ALA A 42 -9.33 -0.75 8.81
C ALA A 42 -9.24 0.37 9.87
N ASP A 43 -9.96 1.48 9.67
CA ASP A 43 -9.95 2.64 10.57
C ASP A 43 -10.48 2.31 11.97
N ARG A 44 -11.40 1.35 12.08
CA ARG A 44 -11.95 0.88 13.37
C ARG A 44 -11.19 -0.31 13.96
N SER A 45 -10.12 -0.76 13.33
CA SER A 45 -9.28 -1.85 13.85
C SER A 45 -8.70 -1.45 15.20
N THR A 46 -8.74 -2.35 16.18
CA THR A 46 -8.04 -2.16 17.46
C THR A 46 -6.53 -2.28 17.31
N PHE A 47 -6.05 -2.96 16.25
CA PHE A 47 -4.63 -3.04 15.91
C PHE A 47 -4.23 -1.92 14.95
N PRO A 48 -3.01 -1.37 15.05
CA PRO A 48 -2.46 -0.48 14.03
C PRO A 48 -2.48 -1.16 12.67
N LEU A 49 -3.19 -0.58 11.71
CA LEU A 49 -3.35 -1.13 10.37
C LEU A 49 -3.20 -0.04 9.33
N THR A 50 -2.27 -0.24 8.40
CA THR A 50 -2.09 0.62 7.22
C THR A 50 -2.56 -0.12 5.98
N LEU A 51 -3.40 0.54 5.19
CA LEU A 51 -3.75 0.12 3.85
C LEU A 51 -2.88 0.89 2.86
N VAL A 52 -2.27 0.20 1.91
CA VAL A 52 -1.47 0.80 0.84
C VAL A 52 -2.01 0.32 -0.49
N ASP A 53 -2.55 1.22 -1.28
CA ASP A 53 -2.91 0.93 -2.66
C ASP A 53 -1.76 1.23 -3.64
N LEU A 54 -2.03 1.15 -4.95
CA LEU A 54 -0.99 1.35 -5.96
C LEU A 54 -0.49 2.79 -5.99
N ASP A 55 -1.37 3.76 -5.76
CA ASP A 55 -1.00 5.18 -5.76
C ASP A 55 -0.16 5.48 -4.52
N ASP A 56 -0.59 5.01 -3.34
CA ASP A 56 0.17 5.10 -2.10
C ASP A 56 1.57 4.47 -2.26
N LEU A 57 1.65 3.29 -2.90
CA LEU A 57 2.91 2.59 -3.12
C LEU A 57 3.82 3.36 -4.08
N ALA A 58 3.28 3.93 -5.16
CA ALA A 58 4.03 4.75 -6.09
C ALA A 58 4.61 5.98 -5.38
N ASP A 59 3.80 6.67 -4.57
CA ASP A 59 4.23 7.84 -3.80
C ASP A 59 5.33 7.47 -2.80
N LEU A 60 5.18 6.37 -2.07
CA LEU A 60 6.20 5.89 -1.14
C LEU A 60 7.53 5.60 -1.86
N ILE A 61 7.48 4.96 -3.03
CA ILE A 61 8.68 4.65 -3.82
C ILE A 61 9.33 5.95 -4.30
N VAL A 62 8.56 6.89 -4.83
CA VAL A 62 9.10 8.17 -5.34
C VAL A 62 9.71 8.98 -4.21
N ASN A 63 9.01 9.14 -3.09
CA ASN A 63 9.46 9.94 -1.95
C ASN A 63 10.73 9.37 -1.29
N HIS A 64 10.91 8.06 -1.34
CA HIS A 64 12.05 7.38 -0.72
C HIS A 64 13.03 6.77 -1.72
N TYR A 65 12.96 7.17 -3.00
CA TYR A 65 13.69 6.52 -4.08
C TYR A 65 15.21 6.54 -3.87
N GLU A 66 15.74 7.66 -3.35
CA GLU A 66 17.18 7.81 -3.06
C GLU A 66 17.68 6.79 -2.03
N SER A 67 16.86 6.48 -1.04
CA SER A 67 17.14 5.49 0.01
C SER A 67 16.70 4.07 -0.37
N PHE A 68 16.11 3.87 -1.56
CA PHE A 68 15.59 2.58 -1.95
C PHE A 68 16.72 1.59 -2.26
N VAL A 69 16.53 0.33 -1.87
CA VAL A 69 17.56 -0.71 -2.01
C VAL A 69 17.96 -0.90 -3.47
N LEU A 70 19.20 -1.34 -3.72
CA LEU A 70 19.77 -1.40 -5.07
C LEU A 70 18.96 -2.30 -6.00
N GLU A 71 18.50 -3.43 -5.47
CA GLU A 71 17.64 -4.38 -6.18
C GLU A 71 16.31 -3.73 -6.59
N GLY A 72 15.74 -2.91 -5.70
CA GLY A 72 14.51 -2.17 -5.96
C GLY A 72 14.70 -1.10 -7.03
N ARG A 73 15.80 -0.35 -6.97
CA ARG A 73 16.16 0.65 -8.00
C ARG A 73 16.45 0.02 -9.36
N ALA A 74 17.00 -1.19 -9.39
CA ALA A 74 17.22 -1.94 -10.62
C ALA A 74 15.90 -2.43 -11.26
N LEU A 75 14.91 -2.82 -10.45
CA LEU A 75 13.59 -3.21 -10.94
C LEU A 75 12.77 -2.01 -11.44
N MET A 76 12.91 -0.85 -10.80
CA MET A 76 12.16 0.38 -11.11
C MET A 76 13.14 1.56 -11.25
N PRO A 77 13.82 1.74 -12.40
CA PRO A 77 14.75 2.86 -12.61
C PRO A 77 13.98 4.16 -12.85
N LEU A 78 13.89 5.03 -11.84
CA LEU A 78 13.27 6.35 -11.95
C LEU A 78 14.30 7.38 -12.42
N VAL A 79 13.88 8.25 -13.34
CA VAL A 79 14.68 9.36 -13.88
C VAL A 79 14.11 10.70 -13.41
N ARG A 80 14.99 11.62 -12.98
CA ARG A 80 14.58 13.00 -12.68
C ARG A 80 14.40 13.77 -13.98
N ILE A 81 13.19 14.25 -14.21
CA ILE A 81 12.87 15.17 -15.30
C ILE A 81 12.92 16.59 -14.74
N TYR A 82 13.82 17.41 -15.26
CA TYR A 82 13.87 18.83 -14.96
C TYR A 82 13.16 19.58 -16.08
N TRP A 83 12.18 20.41 -15.74
CA TRP A 83 11.49 21.26 -16.69
C TRP A 83 12.00 22.70 -16.53
N SER A 84 12.38 23.34 -17.63
CA SER A 84 12.65 24.78 -17.62
C SER A 84 11.32 25.50 -17.59
N VAL A 85 11.09 26.26 -16.53
CA VAL A 85 10.01 27.26 -16.48
C VAL A 85 10.65 28.59 -16.84
N ASP A 86 10.20 29.17 -17.95
CA ASP A 86 10.51 30.54 -18.36
C ASP A 86 9.79 31.56 -17.47
#